data_AF-A0A5P5ZQY8-F1
#
_entry.id   AF-A0A5P5ZQY8-F1
#
_cell.length_a   1.000
_cell.length_b   1.000
_cell.length_c   1.000
_cell.angle_alpha   90.00
_cell.angle_beta   90.00
_cell.angle_gamma   90.00
#
_symmetry.space_group_name_H-M   'P 1'
#
loop_
_entity.id
_entity.type
_entity.pdbx_description
1 polymer ?
#
loop_
_entity_poly.entity_id
_entity_poly.type
_entity_poly.pdbx_seq_one_letter_code
_entity_poly.pdbx_strand_id
1 'polypeptide(L)'
;MKKVNQNPNRLLVKKALGYNDWGYDNLIHQFFVTWCEAMALKFYHQDRNLITNESLFAYYKKQWQILVETRMISEYGGYMMNHLPDAEQTYYKYLYEFAMELENYYPASLLNKSKPKVKTKPKYHFDLN
;
A
#
# COMPACT_ATOMS: atom_id res chain seq x y z
N MET A 1 17.08 -7.48 -17.44
CA MET A 1 15.97 -7.95 -16.59
C MET A 1 16.45 -8.02 -15.14
N LYS A 2 16.03 -7.10 -14.27
CA LYS A 2 16.35 -7.17 -12.83
C LYS A 2 15.52 -8.31 -12.23
N LYS A 3 16.18 -9.26 -11.56
CA LYS A 3 15.49 -10.29 -10.75
C LYS A 3 14.61 -9.57 -9.74
N VAL A 4 13.29 -9.66 -9.93
CA VAL A 4 12.33 -9.31 -8.87
C VAL A 4 12.65 -10.27 -7.74
N ASN A 5 13.05 -9.71 -6.59
CA ASN A 5 13.30 -10.46 -5.37
C ASN A 5 11.99 -11.21 -5.06
N GLN A 6 11.90 -12.47 -5.45
CA GLN A 6 10.68 -13.25 -5.29
C GLN A 6 10.54 -13.52 -3.79
N ASN A 7 9.69 -12.73 -3.13
CA ASN A 7 9.33 -12.97 -1.74
C ASN A 7 8.74 -14.39 -1.66
N PRO A 8 9.39 -15.35 -0.95
CA PRO A 8 8.88 -16.71 -0.86
C PRO A 8 7.47 -16.76 -0.24
N ASN A 9 7.15 -15.82 0.66
CA ASN A 9 5.82 -15.69 1.26
C ASN A 9 4.76 -15.37 0.19
N ARG A 10 5.07 -14.48 -0.75
CA ARG A 10 4.17 -14.11 -1.84
C ARG A 10 3.80 -15.31 -2.71
N LEU A 11 4.76 -16.18 -3.00
CA LEU A 11 4.52 -17.37 -3.82
C LEU A 11 3.51 -18.31 -3.16
N LEU A 12 3.58 -18.48 -1.84
CA LEU A 12 2.70 -19.37 -1.11
C LEU A 12 1.31 -18.76 -0.92
N VAL A 13 1.23 -17.46 -0.56
CA VAL A 13 -0.04 -16.74 -0.42
C VAL A 13 -0.80 -16.66 -1.75
N LYS A 14 -0.14 -16.31 -2.86
CA LYS A 14 -0.84 -16.24 -4.17
C LYS A 14 -1.40 -17.59 -4.59
N LYS A 15 -0.67 -18.69 -4.35
CA LYS A 15 -1.10 -20.05 -4.67
C LYS A 15 -2.29 -20.46 -3.80
N ALA A 16 -2.25 -20.15 -2.51
CA ALA A 16 -3.34 -20.45 -1.58
C ALA A 16 -4.65 -19.72 -1.91
N LEU A 17 -4.57 -18.60 -2.65
CA LEU A 17 -5.70 -17.80 -3.08
C LEU A 17 -6.10 -18.03 -4.55
N GLY A 18 -5.45 -18.97 -5.24
CA GLY A 18 -5.74 -19.25 -6.66
C GLY A 18 -5.30 -18.15 -7.65
N TYR A 19 -4.48 -17.18 -7.22
CA TYR A 19 -4.01 -16.10 -8.10
C TYR A 19 -2.72 -16.44 -8.85
N ASN A 20 -2.65 -16.02 -10.11
CA ASN A 20 -1.39 -15.87 -10.83
C ASN A 20 -0.68 -14.57 -10.44
N ASP A 21 0.54 -14.35 -10.95
CA ASP A 21 1.35 -13.16 -10.59
C ASP A 21 0.62 -11.84 -10.89
N TRP A 22 0.04 -11.73 -12.10
CA TRP A 22 -0.68 -10.52 -12.52
C TRP A 22 -1.93 -10.26 -11.69
N GLY A 23 -2.70 -11.31 -11.38
CA GLY A 23 -3.91 -11.23 -10.58
C GLY A 23 -3.61 -10.79 -9.15
N TYR A 24 -2.54 -11.32 -8.56
CA TYR A 24 -2.15 -10.95 -7.20
C TYR A 24 -1.57 -9.54 -7.13
N ASP A 25 -0.75 -9.12 -8.10
CA ASP A 25 -0.26 -7.73 -8.14
C ASP A 25 -1.41 -6.73 -8.36
N ASN A 26 -2.42 -7.10 -9.18
CA ASN A 26 -3.63 -6.30 -9.34
C ASN A 26 -4.45 -6.23 -8.04
N LEU A 27 -4.57 -7.32 -7.28
CA LEU A 27 -5.22 -7.32 -5.97
C LEU A 27 -4.54 -6.33 -5.01
N ILE A 28 -3.21 -6.38 -4.91
CA ILE A 28 -2.45 -5.44 -4.08
C ILE A 28 -2.72 -3.99 -4.51
N HIS A 29 -2.79 -3.75 -5.83
CA HIS A 29 -3.07 -2.42 -6.36
C HIS A 29 -4.49 -1.94 -6.04
N GLN A 30 -5.50 -2.82 -6.10
CA GLN A 30 -6.87 -2.49 -5.70
C GLN A 30 -6.93 -2.05 -4.23
N PHE A 31 -6.32 -2.81 -3.33
CA PHE A 31 -6.24 -2.42 -1.92
C PHE A 31 -5.45 -1.13 -1.70
N PHE A 32 -4.39 -0.88 -2.49
CA PHE A 32 -3.66 0.38 -2.45
C PHE A 32 -4.55 1.57 -2.83
N VAL A 33 -5.38 1.43 -3.88
CA VAL A 33 -6.31 2.48 -4.29
C VAL A 33 -7.33 2.76 -3.19
N THR A 34 -7.97 1.72 -2.66
CA THR A 34 -8.92 1.86 -1.53
C THR A 34 -8.27 2.50 -0.31
N TRP A 35 -7.04 2.11 0.02
CA TRP A 35 -6.28 2.73 1.10
C TRP A 35 -5.98 4.21 0.82
N CYS A 36 -5.59 4.57 -0.40
CA CYS A 36 -5.41 5.96 -0.79
C CYS A 36 -6.69 6.79 -0.68
N GLU A 37 -7.84 6.23 -1.06
CA GLU A 37 -9.15 6.89 -0.92
C GLU A 37 -9.47 7.17 0.55
N ALA A 38 -9.30 6.16 1.42
CA ALA A 38 -9.50 6.32 2.87
C ALA A 38 -8.59 7.41 3.46
N MET A 39 -7.31 7.43 3.06
CA MET A 39 -6.35 8.43 3.53
C MET A 39 -6.63 9.83 2.95
N ALA A 40 -7.12 9.91 1.71
CA ALA A 40 -7.53 11.17 1.10
C ALA A 40 -8.67 11.82 1.89
N LEU A 41 -9.67 11.04 2.28
CA LEU A 41 -10.77 11.49 3.13
C LEU A 41 -10.29 11.91 4.52
N LYS A 42 -9.43 11.09 5.15
CA LYS A 42 -8.94 11.33 6.52
C LYS A 42 -8.02 12.54 6.65
N PHE A 43 -7.18 12.79 5.65
CA PHE A 43 -6.15 13.84 5.69
C PHE A 43 -6.41 15.01 4.72
N TYR A 44 -7.58 15.05 4.10
CA TYR A 44 -7.99 16.09 3.14
C TYR A 44 -7.02 16.24 1.96
N HIS A 45 -6.59 15.11 1.40
CA HIS A 45 -5.82 15.08 0.16
C HIS A 45 -6.73 14.83 -1.05
N GLN A 46 -6.22 15.10 -2.26
CA GLN A 46 -6.83 14.55 -3.46
C GLN A 46 -6.33 13.11 -3.64
N ASP A 47 -7.26 12.17 -3.72
CA ASP A 47 -7.06 10.74 -3.99
C ASP A 47 -6.07 10.49 -5.14
N ARG A 48 -6.26 11.16 -6.28
CA ARG A 48 -5.44 11.00 -7.49
C ARG A 48 -3.96 11.33 -7.23
N ASN A 49 -3.67 12.30 -6.36
CA ASN A 49 -2.30 12.66 -6.01
C ASN A 49 -1.62 11.58 -5.14
N LEU A 50 -2.40 10.84 -4.35
CA LEU A 50 -1.88 9.72 -3.56
C LEU A 50 -1.69 8.48 -4.45
N ILE A 51 -2.68 8.14 -5.28
CA ILE A 51 -2.67 6.96 -6.14
C ILE A 51 -1.50 7.02 -7.14
N THR A 52 -1.20 8.20 -7.67
CA THR A 52 -0.10 8.38 -8.64
C THR A 52 1.28 8.53 -8.01
N ASN A 53 1.38 8.52 -6.68
CA ASN A 53 2.66 8.68 -5.99
C ASN A 53 3.42 7.34 -5.90
N GLU A 54 4.45 7.18 -6.75
CA GLU A 54 5.27 5.97 -6.81
C GLU A 54 5.96 5.62 -5.48
N SER A 55 6.41 6.63 -4.72
CA SER A 55 7.06 6.42 -3.43
C SER A 55 6.07 5.90 -2.39
N LEU A 56 4.84 6.41 -2.43
CA LEU A 56 3.76 5.93 -1.57
C LEU A 56 3.37 4.50 -1.92
N PHE A 57 3.28 4.16 -3.21
CA PHE A 57 3.02 2.78 -3.64
C PHE A 57 4.15 1.82 -3.26
N ALA A 58 5.42 2.24 -3.39
CA ALA A 58 6.56 1.45 -2.97
C ALA A 58 6.56 1.19 -1.45
N TYR A 59 6.22 2.22 -0.66
CA TYR A 59 6.01 2.08 0.78
C TYR A 59 4.89 1.09 1.08
N TYR A 60 3.73 1.25 0.42
CA TYR A 60 2.57 0.40 0.63
C TYR A 60 2.89 -1.07 0.34
N LYS A 61 3.55 -1.38 -0.78
CA LYS A 61 3.99 -2.75 -1.10
C LYS A 61 4.91 -3.34 -0.03
N LYS A 62 5.77 -2.52 0.58
CA LYS A 62 6.63 -2.97 1.69
C LYS A 62 5.81 -3.28 2.93
N GLN A 63 4.82 -2.44 3.27
CA GLN A 63 3.92 -2.71 4.40
C GLN A 63 3.06 -3.94 4.14
N TRP A 64 2.54 -4.12 2.93
CA TRP A 64 1.83 -5.32 2.51
C TRP A 64 2.66 -6.59 2.74
N GLN A 65 3.92 -6.59 2.31
CA GLN A 65 4.83 -7.71 2.52
C GLN A 65 5.02 -8.06 4.01
N ILE A 66 5.14 -7.04 4.87
CA ILE A 66 5.42 -7.23 6.30
C ILE A 66 4.15 -7.60 7.07
N LEU A 67 3.08 -6.86 6.89
CA LEU A 67 1.88 -6.92 7.74
C LEU A 67 0.80 -7.86 7.19
N VAL A 68 0.81 -8.13 5.89
CA VAL A 68 -0.15 -9.03 5.24
C VAL A 68 0.50 -10.36 4.90
N GLU A 69 1.48 -10.37 3.99
CA GLU A 69 2.06 -11.62 3.48
C GLU A 69 2.79 -12.40 4.58
N THR A 70 3.64 -11.75 5.37
CA THR A 70 4.39 -12.43 6.44
C THR A 70 3.47 -12.91 7.55
N ARG A 71 2.44 -12.13 7.89
CA ARG A 71 1.44 -12.51 8.89
C ARG A 71 0.59 -13.70 8.43
N MET A 72 0.15 -13.70 7.17
CA MET A 72 -0.55 -14.85 6.56
C MET A 72 0.26 -16.13 6.67
N ILE A 73 1.57 -16.08 6.41
CA ILE A 73 2.44 -17.25 6.54
C ILE A 73 2.64 -17.65 8.00
N SER A 74 2.84 -16.68 8.90
CA SER A 74 3.06 -16.97 10.32
C SER A 74 1.84 -17.60 10.98
N GLU A 75 0.63 -17.15 10.64
CA GLU A 75 -0.60 -17.62 11.27
C GLU A 75 -1.21 -18.81 10.54
N TYR A 76 -1.15 -18.83 9.19
CA TYR A 76 -1.87 -19.80 8.37
C TYR A 76 -1.00 -20.61 7.41
N GLY A 77 0.32 -20.39 7.39
CA GLY A 77 1.22 -21.04 6.43
C GLY A 77 1.19 -22.57 6.51
N GLY A 78 1.08 -23.14 7.71
CA GLY A 78 0.95 -24.59 7.90
C GLY A 78 -0.33 -25.16 7.27
N TYR A 79 -1.45 -24.45 7.37
CA TYR A 79 -2.72 -24.85 6.75
C TYR A 79 -2.65 -24.73 5.23
N MET A 80 -2.04 -23.67 4.72
CA MET A 80 -1.88 -23.45 3.27
C MET A 80 -1.02 -24.53 2.61
N MET A 81 -0.01 -25.06 3.32
CA MET A 81 0.83 -26.16 2.82
C MET A 81 0.08 -27.50 2.76
N ASN A 82 -0.97 -27.67 3.56
CA ASN A 82 -1.75 -28.91 3.64
C ASN A 82 -2.91 -28.98 2.64
N HIS A 83 -3.05 -27.99 1.74
CA HIS A 83 -4.05 -27.98 0.65
C HIS A 83 -5.47 -28.31 1.11
N LEU A 84 -5.96 -27.59 2.13
CA LEU A 84 -7.33 -27.74 2.60
C LEU A 84 -8.33 -27.40 1.47
N PRO A 85 -9.32 -28.29 1.18
CA PRO A 85 -10.36 -28.01 0.20
C PRO A 85 -11.14 -26.74 0.53
N ASP A 86 -11.50 -25.97 -0.51
CA ASP A 86 -12.38 -24.79 -0.43
C ASP A 86 -11.92 -23.67 0.54
N ALA A 87 -10.65 -23.67 0.96
CA ALA A 87 -10.11 -22.70 1.92
C ALA A 87 -9.80 -21.32 1.31
N GLU A 88 -9.90 -21.16 -0.02
CA GLU A 88 -9.55 -19.92 -0.73
C GLU A 88 -10.33 -18.71 -0.21
N GLN A 89 -11.64 -18.85 0.00
CA GLN A 89 -12.49 -17.78 0.52
C GLN A 89 -12.09 -17.40 1.95
N THR A 90 -11.74 -18.39 2.78
CA THR A 90 -11.27 -18.17 4.14
C THR A 90 -9.94 -17.43 4.16
N TYR A 91 -8.98 -17.84 3.33
CA TYR A 91 -7.70 -17.15 3.22
C TYR A 91 -7.86 -15.73 2.68
N TYR A 92 -8.76 -15.52 1.72
CA TYR A 92 -9.06 -14.19 1.21
C TYR A 92 -9.64 -13.29 2.30
N LYS A 93 -10.55 -13.82 3.14
CA LYS A 93 -11.10 -13.09 4.28
C LYS A 93 -9.99 -12.62 5.24
N TYR A 94 -9.09 -13.50 5.65
CA TYR A 94 -7.99 -13.12 6.54
C TYR A 94 -7.03 -12.12 5.90
N LEU A 95 -6.71 -12.32 4.62
CA LEU A 95 -5.88 -11.37 3.86
C LEU A 95 -6.53 -9.99 3.83
N TYR A 96 -7.84 -9.92 3.59
CA TYR A 96 -8.60 -8.68 3.59
C TYR A 96 -8.54 -8.00 4.96
N GLU A 97 -8.79 -8.73 6.04
CA GLU A 97 -8.71 -8.21 7.41
C GLU A 97 -7.33 -7.59 7.70
N PHE A 98 -6.25 -8.29 7.36
CA PHE A 98 -4.89 -7.77 7.53
C PHE A 98 -4.59 -6.56 6.63
N ALA A 99 -5.12 -6.55 5.41
CA ALA A 99 -4.96 -5.43 4.49
C ALA A 99 -5.66 -4.16 5.00
N MET A 100 -6.83 -4.29 5.63
CA MET A 100 -7.54 -3.15 6.23
C MET A 100 -6.77 -2.52 7.39
N GLU A 101 -6.02 -3.31 8.16
CA GLU A 101 -5.17 -2.79 9.24
C GLU A 101 -4.08 -1.82 8.74
N LEU A 102 -3.71 -1.87 7.44
CA LEU A 102 -2.72 -0.97 6.84
C LEU A 102 -3.14 0.52 6.91
N GLU A 103 -4.43 0.82 7.09
CA GLU A 103 -4.90 2.19 7.34
C GLU A 103 -4.25 2.85 8.58
N ASN A 104 -3.81 2.03 9.55
CA ASN A 104 -3.12 2.52 10.75
C ASN A 104 -1.65 2.90 10.49
N TYR A 105 -1.08 2.52 9.35
CA TYR A 105 0.35 2.66 9.04
C TYR A 105 0.62 3.72 7.97
N TYR A 106 -0.18 4.79 7.95
CA TYR A 106 -0.04 5.86 6.97
C TYR A 106 1.22 6.72 7.18
N PRO A 107 2.11 6.84 6.18
CA PRO A 107 3.37 7.56 6.31
C PRO A 107 3.16 9.04 6.00
N ALA A 108 2.51 9.79 6.89
CA ALA A 108 2.23 11.22 6.69
C ALA A 108 3.48 12.06 6.35
N SER A 109 4.66 11.62 6.79
CA SER A 109 5.97 12.23 6.52
C SER A 109 6.46 12.07 5.08
N LEU A 110 6.02 11.04 4.34
CA LEU A 110 6.42 10.83 2.93
C LEU A 110 5.78 11.84 1.97
N LEU A 111 4.67 12.45 2.37
CA LEU A 111 3.94 13.41 1.56
C LEU A 111 4.36 14.85 1.81
N ASN A 112 5.56 15.05 2.42
CA ASN A 112 6.13 16.33 2.79
C ASN A 112 5.68 17.42 1.82
N LYS A 113 4.73 18.22 2.31
CA LYS A 113 4.24 19.43 1.66
C LYS A 113 5.48 20.16 1.21
N SER A 114 5.62 20.37 -0.09
CA SER A 114 6.52 21.40 -0.59
C SER A 114 6.26 22.61 0.32
N LYS A 115 7.29 23.02 1.10
CA LYS A 115 7.17 24.22 1.93
C LYS A 115 6.50 25.26 1.04
N PRO A 116 5.36 25.86 1.44
CA PRO A 116 4.73 26.86 0.60
C PRO A 116 5.85 27.80 0.19
N LYS A 117 6.11 27.89 -1.13
CA LYS A 117 7.18 28.73 -1.68
C LYS A 117 7.07 30.03 -0.91
N VAL A 118 8.08 30.35 -0.12
CA VAL A 118 8.10 31.55 0.73
C VAL A 118 7.60 32.66 -0.17
N LYS A 119 6.38 33.17 0.10
CA LYS A 119 5.86 34.32 -0.63
C LYS A 119 6.91 35.38 -0.39
N THR A 120 7.73 35.64 -1.40
CA THR A 120 8.69 36.74 -1.41
C THR A 120 7.88 37.94 -0.97
N LYS A 121 8.19 38.47 0.23
CA LYS A 121 7.57 39.71 0.69
C LYS A 121 7.72 40.70 -0.45
N PRO A 122 6.66 41.38 -0.90
CA PRO A 122 6.83 42.44 -1.88
C PRO A 122 7.85 43.42 -1.30
N LYS A 123 8.94 43.65 -2.03
CA LYS A 123 9.83 44.78 -1.72
C LYS A 123 8.97 46.01 -1.91
N TYR A 124 8.54 46.63 -0.81
CA TYR A 124 8.01 47.99 -0.87
C TYR A 124 9.13 48.88 -1.41
N HIS A 125 8.98 49.35 -2.65
CA HIS A 125 9.68 50.54 -3.12
C HIS A 125 8.86 51.74 -2.65
N PHE A 126 9.45 52.55 -1.78
CA PHE A 126 9.03 53.92 -1.59
C PHE A 126 9.85 54.75 -2.57
N ASP A 127 9.28 55.06 -3.72
CA ASP A 127 9.81 56.12 -4.57
C ASP A 127 9.35 57.45 -3.96
N LEU A 128 10.29 58.16 -3.35
CA LEU A 128 10.15 59.57 -2.98
C LEU A 128 10.93 60.38 -4.02
N ASN A 129 10.25 60.79 -5.08
CA ASN A 129 10.66 61.89 -5.95
C ASN A 129 9.57 62.96 -5.94
#